data_AF-A0A957RCY4-F1
#
_entry.id   AF-A0A957RCY4-F1
#
_cell.length_a   1.000
_cell.length_b   1.000
_cell.length_c   1.000
_cell.angle_alpha   90.00
_cell.angle_beta   90.00
_cell.angle_gamma   90.00
#
_symmetry.space_group_name_H-M   'P 1'
#
loop_
_entity.id
_entity.type
_entity.pdbx_description
1 polymer ?
#
loop_
_entity_poly.entity_id
_entity_poly.type
_entity_poly.pdbx_seq_one_letter_code
_entity_poly.pdbx_strand_id
1 'polypeptide(L)'
;FAGLPLRQIMFWVPQSGEISMGISIISYNGEVTLGLMVDENLIKDPQLIMERFAHQFDLLARQTLHAPNHGAGKIGAAEEVIKIEVDVTEIEVENGAPRKKSARAQKR
;
A
#
# COMPACT_ATOMS: atom_id res chain seq x y z
N PHE A 1 4.93 11.23 -29.59
CA PHE A 1 5.36 10.33 -28.51
C PHE A 1 4.28 10.32 -27.44
N ALA A 2 3.62 9.18 -27.20
CA ALA A 2 2.79 8.97 -26.02
C ALA A 2 3.69 8.29 -24.98
N GLY A 3 3.65 8.71 -23.71
CA GLY A 3 4.55 8.24 -22.66
C GLY A 3 4.46 6.74 -22.36
N LEU A 4 5.30 6.27 -21.45
CA LEU A 4 5.27 4.90 -20.93
C LEU A 4 4.48 4.85 -19.61
N PRO A 5 3.75 3.75 -19.32
CA PRO A 5 3.07 3.60 -18.04
C PRO A 5 4.07 3.60 -16.89
N LEU A 6 3.70 4.26 -15.79
CA LEU A 6 4.51 4.24 -14.56
C LEU A 6 4.32 2.89 -13.87
N ARG A 7 5.42 2.19 -13.57
CA ARG A 7 5.36 0.86 -12.96
C ARG A 7 4.94 0.89 -11.49
N GLN A 8 5.37 1.92 -10.76
CA GLN A 8 5.08 2.07 -9.35
C GLN A 8 5.27 3.54 -8.97
N ILE A 9 4.36 4.07 -8.14
CA ILE A 9 4.43 5.43 -7.63
C ILE A 9 4.41 5.34 -6.11
N MET A 10 5.39 5.95 -5.45
CA MET A 10 5.45 6.06 -4.00
C MET A 10 5.58 7.53 -3.64
N PHE A 11 4.90 7.93 -2.58
CA PHE A 11 5.08 9.25 -1.99
C PHE A 11 5.09 9.14 -0.47
N TRP A 12 5.63 10.17 0.15
CA TRP A 12 5.98 10.28 1.54
C TRP A 12 5.98 11.76 1.91
N VAL A 13 5.41 12.07 3.06
CA VAL A 13 5.54 13.40 3.64
C VAL A 13 6.96 13.49 4.20
N PRO A 14 7.74 14.55 3.92
CA PRO A 14 9.03 14.73 4.58
C PRO A 14 8.81 14.74 6.08
N GLN A 15 9.42 13.79 6.79
CA GLN A 15 9.27 13.68 8.24
C GLN A 15 10.01 14.83 8.91
N SER A 16 9.26 15.86 9.31
CA SER A 16 9.73 16.87 10.25
C SER A 16 9.08 16.62 11.62
N GLY A 17 9.87 16.65 12.69
CA GLY A 17 9.39 16.44 14.06
C GLY A 17 9.25 14.97 14.48
N GLU A 18 8.32 14.68 15.40
CA GLU A 18 8.13 13.38 16.07
C GLU A 18 7.11 12.45 15.37
N ILE A 19 7.05 12.48 14.03
CA ILE A 19 6.14 11.57 13.31
C ILE A 19 6.77 10.17 13.30
N SER A 20 6.17 9.22 14.00
CA SER A 20 6.66 7.84 14.10
C SER A 20 6.18 6.92 12.98
N MET A 21 5.14 7.33 12.23
CA MET A 21 4.54 6.55 11.15
C MET A 21 3.96 7.44 10.05
N GLY A 22 4.25 7.09 8.80
CA GLY A 22 3.65 7.67 7.59
C GLY A 22 2.97 6.58 6.75
N ILE A 23 1.82 6.93 6.19
CA ILE A 23 1.04 6.05 5.30
C ILE A 23 0.80 6.78 3.97
N SER A 24 1.01 6.10 2.86
CA SER A 24 0.69 6.59 1.52
C SER A 24 -0.28 5.63 0.83
N ILE A 25 -1.38 6.14 0.28
CA ILE A 25 -2.30 5.35 -0.54
C ILE A 25 -2.39 6.02 -1.90
N ILE A 26 -2.14 5.27 -2.97
CA ILE A 26 -2.27 5.77 -4.34
C ILE A 26 -2.93 4.71 -5.22
N SER A 27 -3.79 5.18 -6.12
CA SER A 27 -4.41 4.33 -7.13
C SER A 27 -3.96 4.77 -8.51
N TYR A 28 -3.43 3.86 -9.32
CA TYR A 28 -2.98 4.12 -10.68
C TYR A 28 -3.16 2.87 -11.54
N ASN A 29 -3.71 3.04 -12.76
CA ASN A 29 -3.85 1.96 -13.74
C ASN A 29 -4.57 0.70 -13.20
N GLY A 30 -5.60 0.87 -12.35
CA GLY A 30 -6.35 -0.23 -11.76
C GLY A 30 -5.68 -0.90 -10.56
N GLU A 31 -4.49 -0.47 -10.18
CA GLU A 31 -3.76 -0.97 -9.02
C GLU A 31 -3.81 0.05 -7.87
N VAL A 32 -3.85 -0.44 -6.64
CA VAL A 32 -3.72 0.36 -5.42
C VAL A 32 -2.41 0.01 -4.75
N THR A 33 -1.58 1.02 -4.45
CA THR A 33 -0.34 0.87 -3.70
C THR A 33 -0.49 1.50 -2.32
N LEU A 34 -0.25 0.71 -1.28
CA LEU A 34 -0.08 1.17 0.10
C LEU A 34 1.41 1.23 0.43
N GLY A 35 1.87 2.38 0.88
CA GLY A 35 3.19 2.57 1.48
C GLY A 35 3.06 2.76 2.98
N LEU A 36 3.95 2.11 3.73
CA LEU A 36 4.09 2.25 5.17
C LEU A 36 5.54 2.60 5.48
N MET A 37 5.75 3.69 6.20
CA MET A 37 7.05 4.10 6.73
C MET A 37 6.93 4.28 8.22
N VAL A 38 7.78 3.62 9.01
CA VAL A 38 7.69 3.61 10.47
C VAL A 38 9.08 3.67 11.09
N ASP A 39 9.18 4.20 12.30
CA ASP A 39 10.38 4.07 13.13
C ASP A 39 10.49 2.65 13.68
N GLU A 40 11.57 1.94 13.32
CA GLU A 40 11.86 0.57 13.76
C GLU A 40 12.02 0.45 15.29
N ASN A 41 12.39 1.53 15.99
CA ASN A 41 12.48 1.53 17.45
C ASN A 41 11.11 1.54 18.13
N LEU A 42 10.07 2.01 17.44
CA LEU A 42 8.70 2.08 17.94
C LEU A 42 7.85 0.90 17.45
N ILE A 43 8.07 0.44 16.21
CA ILE A 43 7.34 -0.67 15.61
C ILE A 43 8.32 -1.79 15.26
N LYS A 44 8.30 -2.85 16.07
CA LYS A 44 9.22 -3.99 15.98
C LYS A 44 9.03 -4.88 14.74
N ASP A 45 7.81 -4.91 14.21
CA ASP A 45 7.44 -5.73 13.05
C ASP A 45 6.46 -4.94 12.15
N PRO A 46 6.98 -4.08 11.27
CA PRO A 46 6.18 -3.34 10.30
C PRO A 46 5.48 -4.24 9.28
N GLN A 47 6.07 -5.38 8.96
CA GLN A 47 5.56 -6.35 7.97
C GLN A 47 4.22 -6.92 8.45
N LEU A 48 4.07 -7.18 9.74
CA LEU A 48 2.80 -7.62 10.32
C LEU A 48 1.65 -6.63 10.08
N ILE A 49 1.93 -5.32 10.02
CA ILE A 49 0.92 -4.30 9.70
C ILE A 49 0.46 -4.45 8.25
N MET A 50 1.43 -4.62 7.33
CA MET A 50 1.16 -4.78 5.90
C MET A 50 0.41 -6.08 5.60
N GLU A 51 0.80 -7.19 6.22
CA GLU A 51 0.12 -8.48 6.08
C GLU A 51 -1.34 -8.43 6.55
N ARG A 52 -1.60 -7.75 7.67
CA ARG A 52 -2.95 -7.61 8.22
C ARG A 52 -3.80 -6.60 7.44
N PHE A 53 -3.17 -5.63 6.79
CA PHE A 53 -3.89 -4.58 6.06
C PHE A 53 -4.82 -5.16 5.00
N ALA A 54 -4.37 -6.14 4.23
CA ALA A 54 -5.17 -6.74 3.17
C ALA A 54 -6.48 -7.35 3.69
N HIS A 55 -6.40 -8.05 4.82
CA HIS A 55 -7.59 -8.60 5.48
C HIS A 55 -8.52 -7.50 6.00
N GLN A 56 -7.98 -6.44 6.62
CA GLN A 56 -8.79 -5.33 7.10
C GLN A 56 -9.43 -4.54 5.95
N PHE A 57 -8.71 -4.38 4.83
CA PHE A 57 -9.22 -3.72 3.64
C PHE A 57 -10.37 -4.49 3.01
N ASP A 58 -10.27 -5.83 2.92
CA ASP A 58 -11.37 -6.67 2.45
C ASP A 58 -12.62 -6.54 3.36
N LEU A 59 -12.44 -6.54 4.69
CA LEU A 59 -13.55 -6.31 5.62
C LEU A 59 -14.21 -4.93 5.42
N LEU A 60 -13.41 -3.87 5.28
CA LEU A 60 -13.90 -2.52 5.01
C LEU A 60 -14.61 -2.41 3.67
N ALA A 61 -14.08 -3.06 2.62
CA ALA A 61 -14.68 -3.09 1.30
C ALA A 61 -16.05 -3.76 1.35
N ARG A 62 -16.16 -4.95 1.97
CA ARG A 62 -17.45 -5.64 2.16
C ARG A 62 -18.45 -4.79 2.91
N GLN A 63 -18.04 -4.18 4.02
CA GLN A 63 -18.91 -3.29 4.80
C GLN A 63 -19.38 -2.08 3.99
N THR A 64 -18.51 -1.51 3.16
CA THR A 64 -18.83 -0.35 2.32
C THR A 64 -19.75 -0.73 1.16
N LEU A 65 -19.56 -1.90 0.54
CA LEU A 65 -20.44 -2.42 -0.52
C LEU A 65 -21.85 -2.77 0.01
N HIS A 66 -21.95 -3.20 1.26
CA HIS A 66 -23.23 -3.53 1.91
C HIS A 66 -23.87 -2.36 2.68
N ALA A 67 -23.15 -1.24 2.85
CA ALA A 67 -23.69 -0.05 3.46
C ALA A 67 -24.65 0.65 2.48
N PRO A 68 -25.82 1.14 2.93
CA PRO A 68 -26.70 1.94 2.08
C PRO A 68 -25.97 3.24 1.70
N ASN A 69 -25.48 3.27 0.46
CA ASN A 69 -24.93 4.38 -0.32
C ASN A 69 -24.67 5.70 0.44
N HIS A 70 -23.48 5.85 1.00
CA HIS A 70 -22.90 7.17 1.25
C HIS A 70 -21.93 7.52 0.10
N GLY A 71 -22.49 7.79 -1.08
CA GLY A 71 -21.81 8.56 -2.14
C GLY A 71 -21.01 7.82 -3.23
N ALA A 72 -20.85 6.50 -3.19
CA ALA A 72 -20.22 5.78 -4.30
C ALA A 72 -21.26 5.52 -5.42
N GLY A 73 -21.04 6.10 -6.60
CA GLY A 73 -21.86 5.86 -7.79
C GLY A 73 -22.06 4.36 -8.04
N LYS A 74 -23.24 4.00 -8.57
CA LYS A 74 -23.70 2.63 -8.82
C LYS A 74 -22.57 1.76 -9.41
N ILE A 75 -21.87 1.03 -8.55
CA ILE A 75 -21.06 -0.12 -8.95
C ILE A 75 -22.06 -1.25 -9.20
N GLY A 76 -22.12 -1.69 -10.45
CA GLY A 76 -23.05 -2.72 -10.89
C GLY A 76 -22.93 -3.97 -10.02
N ALA A 77 -24.09 -4.57 -9.75
CA ALA A 77 -24.20 -5.84 -9.04
C ALA A 77 -23.44 -6.93 -9.82
N ALA A 78 -22.19 -7.12 -9.47
CA ALA A 78 -21.44 -8.33 -9.75
C ALA A 78 -20.69 -8.66 -8.46
N GLU A 79 -20.99 -9.84 -7.92
CA GLU A 79 -20.20 -10.50 -6.89
C GLU A 79 -18.86 -10.90 -7.51
N GLU A 80 -18.05 -9.90 -7.87
CA GLU A 80 -16.73 -10.12 -8.39
C GLU A 80 -15.81 -10.26 -7.18
N VAL A 81 -15.33 -11.48 -6.97
CA VAL A 81 -14.33 -11.78 -5.94
C VAL A 81 -13.11 -10.91 -6.27
N ILE A 82 -12.95 -9.81 -5.55
CA ILE A 82 -11.77 -8.95 -5.68
C ILE A 82 -10.58 -9.81 -5.25
N LYS A 83 -9.80 -10.27 -6.23
CA LYS A 83 -8.58 -11.01 -5.97
C LYS A 83 -7.52 -10.01 -5.53
N ILE A 84 -7.33 -9.87 -4.22
CA ILE A 84 -6.31 -9.00 -3.64
C ILE A 84 -4.99 -9.76 -3.64
N GLU A 85 -4.13 -9.47 -4.60
CA GLU A 85 -2.74 -9.91 -4.59
C GLU A 85 -1.91 -8.85 -3.86
N VAL A 86 -1.23 -9.26 -2.79
CA VAL A 86 -0.47 -8.36 -1.92
C VAL A 86 1.00 -8.69 -2.10
N ASP A 87 1.74 -7.79 -2.73
CA ASP A 87 3.20 -7.84 -2.77
C ASP A 87 3.75 -6.87 -1.73
N VAL A 88 4.43 -7.40 -0.71
CA VAL A 88 5.10 -6.59 0.31
C VAL A 88 6.57 -6.45 -0.11
N THR A 89 6.94 -5.25 -0.56
CA THR A 89 8.33 -4.91 -0.87
C THR A 89 8.90 -4.01 0.23
N GLU A 90 10.01 -4.41 0.84
CA GLU A 90 10.82 -3.51 1.66
C GLU A 90 11.58 -2.49 0.81
N ILE A 91 11.48 -1.22 1.21
CA ILE A 91 12.10 -0.09 0.54
C ILE A 91 13.01 0.62 1.54
N GLU A 92 14.29 0.78 1.20
CA GLU A 92 15.21 1.66 1.90
C GLU A 92 15.11 3.07 1.34
N VAL A 93 15.11 4.07 2.22
CA VAL A 93 15.15 5.48 1.81
C VAL A 93 16.59 5.97 1.97
N GLU A 94 17.29 6.12 0.84
CA GLU A 94 18.67 6.65 0.80
C GLU A 94 18.63 8.06 0.21
N ASN A 95 19.12 9.07 0.94
CA ASN A 95 19.11 10.49 0.51
C ASN A 95 17.72 10.98 0.06
N GLY A 96 16.65 10.50 0.72
CA GLY A 96 15.27 10.85 0.40
C GLY A 96 14.66 10.08 -0.78
N ALA A 97 15.42 9.25 -1.50
CA ALA A 97 14.92 8.46 -2.62
C ALA A 97 14.62 7.01 -2.21
N PRO A 98 13.43 6.46 -2.55
CA PRO A 98 13.11 5.06 -2.29
C PRO A 98 13.91 4.12 -3.21
N ARG A 99 14.57 3.11 -2.63
CA ARG A 99 15.24 2.01 -3.32
C ARG A 99 14.74 0.67 -2.79
N LYS A 100 14.53 -0.32 -3.67
CA LYS A 100 14.24 -1.70 -3.22
C LYS A 100 15.48 -2.24 -2.50
N LYS A 101 15.33 -2.87 -1.33
CA LYS A 101 16.42 -3.67 -0.77
C LYS A 101 16.81 -4.74 -1.77
N SER A 102 18.09 -4.80 -2.16
CA SER A 102 18.57 -5.90 -2.99
C SER A 102 18.41 -7.19 -2.19
N ALA A 103 17.63 -8.15 -2.70
CA ALA A 103 17.58 -9.49 -2.16
C ALA A 103 19.02 -10.05 -2.20
N ARG A 104 19.69 -10.10 -1.05
CA ARG A 104 20.97 -10.78 -0.92
C ARG A 104 20.70 -12.22 -1.30
N ALA A 105 21.26 -12.66 -2.43
CA ALA A 105 21.10 -14.01 -2.95
C ALA A 105 21.30 -15.02 -1.80
N GLN A 106 20.19 -15.64 -1.37
CA GLN A 106 20.22 -16.76 -0.46
C GLN A 106 20.74 -17.94 -1.28
N LYS A 107 22.07 -18.02 -1.42
CA LYS A 107 22.75 -19.23 -1.87
C LYS A 107 22.49 -20.30 -0.81
N ARG A 108 21.61 -21.25 -1.11
CA ARG A 108 21.74 -22.66 -0.74
C ARG A 108 21.09 -23.52 -1.82
#